data_AF-A0A100XE42-F1
#
_entry.id   AF-A0A100XE42-F1
#
_cell.length_a   1.000
_cell.length_b   1.000
_cell.length_c   1.000
_cell.angle_alpha   90.00
_cell.angle_beta   90.00
_cell.angle_gamma   90.00
#
_symmetry.space_group_name_H-M   'P 1'
#
loop_
_entity.id
_entity.type
_entity.pdbx_description
1 polymer ?
#
loop_
_entity_poly.entity_id
_entity_poly.type
_entity_poly.pdbx_seq_one_letter_code
_entity_poly.pdbx_strand_id
1 'polypeptide(L)'
;MFSVSADAAQRMIDYSGLEVCQYRPGKAVVNLMLARYFDGDLGQYHEFGTAVMVNPRGSHGHGLKAFGRAAAFIHHLPVDQDFTLEAGQKIWGFPKIMADFTVRDAGTLFGFDVREGDELIASMDFARGLPAPARLTAKPRTLQAYTFADGTTREVPWEMRVSGLRGRPGGVTLRLGSHRYADELRSLGLPKKAMFSGSVANVEMTFGDAVQI
;
A
#
# COMPACT_ATOMS: atom_id res chain seq x y z
N MET A 1 1.90 7.93 -2.47
CA MET A 1 3.31 7.52 -2.62
C MET A 1 4.21 8.57 -1.97
N PHE A 2 5.14 8.15 -1.12
CA PHE A 2 6.08 9.01 -0.42
C PHE A 2 7.52 8.59 -0.70
N SER A 3 8.39 9.56 -1.00
CA SER A 3 9.83 9.34 -1.13
C SER A 3 10.47 9.37 0.25
N VAL A 4 11.03 8.26 0.72
CA VAL A 4 11.59 8.10 2.08
C VAL A 4 13.08 7.75 2.02
N SER A 5 13.75 7.79 3.18
CA SER A 5 15.13 7.28 3.27
C SER A 5 15.13 5.79 2.94
N ALA A 6 16.02 5.36 2.03
CA ALA A 6 16.16 3.95 1.70
C ALA A 6 16.54 3.13 2.94
N ASP A 7 17.50 3.60 3.74
CA ASP A 7 17.96 2.89 4.93
C ASP A 7 16.86 2.77 6.00
N ALA A 8 16.02 3.80 6.15
CA ALA A 8 14.91 3.75 7.09
C ALA A 8 13.82 2.76 6.62
N ALA A 9 13.51 2.76 5.33
CA ALA A 9 12.57 1.81 4.74
C ALA A 9 13.11 0.38 4.79
N GLN A 10 14.42 0.19 4.59
CA GLN A 10 15.08 -1.12 4.69
C GLN A 10 14.97 -1.65 6.12
N ARG A 11 15.37 -0.85 7.13
CA ARG A 11 15.22 -1.22 8.55
C ARG A 11 13.81 -1.62 8.95
N MET A 12 12.81 -0.92 8.41
CA MET A 12 11.39 -1.24 8.65
C MET A 12 11.02 -2.64 8.18
N ILE A 13 11.67 -3.17 7.14
CA ILE A 13 11.32 -4.46 6.52
C ILE A 13 12.44 -5.50 6.60
N ASP A 14 13.50 -5.27 7.38
CA ASP A 14 14.68 -6.16 7.43
C ASP A 14 14.30 -7.61 7.78
N TYR A 15 13.24 -7.78 8.57
CA TYR A 15 12.70 -9.09 8.93
C TYR A 15 12.18 -9.90 7.73
N SER A 16 11.89 -9.26 6.59
CA SER A 16 11.38 -9.91 5.37
C SER A 16 12.48 -10.54 4.50
N GLY A 17 13.75 -10.22 4.73
CA GLY A 17 14.85 -10.62 3.84
C GLY A 17 14.78 -10.02 2.42
N LEU A 18 13.87 -9.08 2.17
CA LEU A 18 13.75 -8.38 0.89
C LEU A 18 14.60 -7.11 0.87
N GLU A 19 15.03 -6.73 -0.33
CA GLU A 19 15.78 -5.50 -0.56
C GLU A 19 14.86 -4.38 -1.07
N VAL A 20 14.90 -3.23 -0.42
CA VAL A 20 14.21 -2.00 -0.85
C VAL A 20 14.67 -1.57 -2.25
N CYS A 21 13.71 -1.23 -3.11
CA CYS A 21 14.01 -0.68 -4.43
C CYS A 21 14.35 0.82 -4.31
N GLN A 22 15.61 1.14 -4.54
CA GLN A 22 16.06 2.54 -4.61
C GLN A 22 15.76 3.14 -6.00
N TYR A 23 14.71 3.95 -6.11
CA TYR A 23 14.36 4.63 -7.36
C TYR A 23 15.35 5.76 -7.73
N ARG A 24 16.12 6.24 -6.75
CA ARG A 24 17.30 7.11 -6.87
C ARG A 24 18.20 6.91 -5.63
N PRO A 25 19.49 7.32 -5.67
CA PRO A 25 20.42 7.06 -4.56
C PRO A 25 19.88 7.52 -3.20
N GLY A 26 19.87 6.59 -2.23
CA GLY A 26 19.45 6.81 -0.85
C GLY A 26 17.95 7.01 -0.65
N LYS A 27 17.12 6.75 -1.67
CA LYS A 27 15.67 6.97 -1.59
C LYS A 27 14.84 5.80 -2.09
N ALA A 28 13.89 5.42 -1.27
CA ALA A 28 12.88 4.42 -1.53
C ALA A 28 11.49 5.05 -1.66
N VAL A 29 10.52 4.23 -2.05
CA VAL A 29 9.11 4.63 -2.11
C VAL A 29 8.31 3.78 -1.13
N VAL A 30 7.50 4.45 -0.31
CA VAL A 30 6.47 3.84 0.51
C VAL A 30 5.10 4.33 0.04
N ASN A 31 4.19 3.40 -0.15
CA ASN A 31 2.82 3.64 -0.57
C ASN A 31 1.90 3.46 0.63
N LEU A 32 1.08 4.47 0.88
CA LEU A 32 -0.06 4.40 1.77
C LEU A 32 -1.31 4.39 0.89
N MET A 33 -2.20 3.43 1.11
CA MET A 33 -3.41 3.27 0.31
C MET A 33 -4.62 2.99 1.20
N LEU A 34 -5.78 3.45 0.74
CA LEU A 34 -7.08 2.98 1.20
C LEU A 34 -7.73 2.24 0.04
N ALA A 35 -8.19 1.03 0.28
CA ALA A 35 -9.07 0.29 -0.61
C ALA A 35 -10.46 0.20 0.02
N ARG A 36 -11.48 0.31 -0.82
CA ARG A 36 -12.87 0.02 -0.47
C ARG A 36 -13.33 -1.11 -1.37
N TYR A 37 -13.56 -2.26 -0.77
CA TYR A 37 -14.08 -3.44 -1.44
C TYR A 37 -15.61 -3.37 -1.43
N PHE A 38 -16.21 -3.42 -2.62
CA PHE A 38 -17.65 -3.32 -2.81
C PHE A 38 -18.28 -4.65 -3.23
N ASP A 39 -17.51 -5.45 -3.97
CA ASP A 39 -17.92 -6.73 -4.54
C ASP A 39 -16.71 -7.67 -4.49
N GLY A 40 -16.89 -8.87 -3.95
CA GLY A 40 -15.82 -9.83 -3.73
C GLY A 40 -16.19 -10.93 -2.74
N ASP A 41 -15.41 -12.01 -2.75
CA ASP A 41 -15.66 -13.24 -1.99
C ASP A 41 -15.63 -13.07 -0.46
N LEU A 42 -15.06 -11.96 0.01
CA LEU A 42 -14.91 -11.64 1.43
C LEU A 42 -15.89 -10.56 1.91
N GLY A 43 -16.85 -10.16 1.07
CA GLY A 43 -17.82 -9.11 1.39
C GLY A 43 -17.27 -7.69 1.24
N GLN A 44 -18.01 -6.71 1.78
CA GLN A 44 -17.65 -5.29 1.72
C GLN A 44 -16.82 -4.88 2.92
N TYR A 45 -15.67 -4.26 2.68
CA TYR A 45 -14.75 -3.82 3.74
C TYR A 45 -13.82 -2.69 3.28
N HIS A 46 -13.21 -2.01 4.24
CA HIS A 46 -12.14 -1.06 4.03
C HIS A 46 -10.81 -1.66 4.44
N GLU A 47 -9.75 -1.25 3.73
CA GLU A 47 -8.39 -1.70 4.01
C GLU A 47 -7.42 -0.54 3.90
N PHE A 48 -6.58 -0.35 4.92
CA PHE A 48 -5.44 0.56 4.88
C PHE A 48 -4.18 -0.25 4.60
N GLY A 49 -3.45 0.07 3.54
CA GLY A 49 -2.19 -0.60 3.21
C GLY A 49 -0.99 0.32 3.42
N THR A 50 0.01 -0.17 4.15
CA THR A 50 1.38 0.36 4.11
C THR A 50 2.24 -0.61 3.32
N ALA A 51 2.71 -0.18 2.15
CA ALA A 51 3.52 -1.00 1.26
C ALA A 51 4.87 -0.35 0.98
N VAL A 52 5.95 -1.12 1.12
CA VAL A 52 7.31 -0.72 0.78
C VAL A 52 7.64 -1.26 -0.61
N MET A 53 8.15 -0.40 -1.50
CA MET A 53 8.54 -0.83 -2.84
C MET A 53 9.90 -1.53 -2.77
N VAL A 54 9.94 -2.81 -3.16
CA VAL A 54 11.11 -3.70 -3.07
C VAL A 54 11.52 -4.19 -4.45
N ASN A 55 12.76 -4.64 -4.57
CA ASN A 55 13.19 -5.34 -5.76
C ASN A 55 12.48 -6.70 -5.85
N PRO A 56 12.03 -7.13 -7.04
CA PRO A 56 11.57 -8.50 -7.25
C PRO A 56 12.65 -9.50 -6.86
N ARG A 57 12.25 -10.72 -6.51
CA ARG A 57 13.16 -11.82 -6.20
C ARG A 57 14.23 -11.98 -7.30
N GLY A 58 15.50 -12.04 -6.89
CA GLY A 58 16.65 -12.16 -7.79
C GLY A 58 17.05 -10.88 -8.54
N SER A 59 16.43 -9.74 -8.24
CA SER A 59 16.81 -8.43 -8.77
C SER A 59 17.45 -7.56 -7.70
N HIS A 60 18.49 -6.83 -8.06
CA HIS A 60 19.20 -5.85 -7.20
C HIS A 60 19.31 -4.49 -7.90
N GLY A 61 18.33 -4.16 -8.73
CA GLY A 61 18.36 -2.98 -9.58
C GLY A 61 18.16 -1.68 -8.79
N HIS A 62 18.71 -0.58 -9.33
CA HIS A 62 18.45 0.78 -8.84
C HIS A 62 17.99 1.69 -9.98
N GLY A 63 17.43 2.85 -9.62
CA GLY A 63 16.97 3.87 -10.55
C GLY A 63 15.54 3.66 -11.06
N LEU A 64 15.08 4.55 -11.93
CA LEU A 64 13.71 4.54 -12.45
C LEU A 64 13.36 3.26 -13.23
N LYS A 65 14.33 2.63 -13.90
CA LYS A 65 14.11 1.37 -14.63
C LYS A 65 13.82 0.21 -13.67
N ALA A 66 14.55 0.14 -12.55
CA ALA A 66 14.30 -0.85 -11.51
C ALA A 66 12.96 -0.58 -10.82
N PHE A 67 12.68 0.69 -10.51
CA PHE A 67 11.41 1.09 -9.92
C PHE A 67 10.19 0.73 -10.80
N GLY A 68 10.31 0.83 -12.12
CA GLY A 68 9.26 0.40 -13.06
C GLY A 68 8.97 -1.10 -13.05
N ARG A 69 9.82 -1.90 -12.39
CA ARG A 69 9.67 -3.34 -12.18
C ARG A 69 9.54 -3.70 -10.69
N ALA A 70 9.49 -2.72 -9.79
CA ALA A 70 9.45 -2.97 -8.36
C ALA A 70 8.16 -3.69 -7.95
N ALA A 71 8.28 -4.54 -6.94
CA ALA A 71 7.17 -5.22 -6.29
C ALA A 71 6.77 -4.46 -5.01
N ALA A 72 5.58 -4.76 -4.49
CA ALA A 72 5.10 -4.16 -3.25
C ALA A 72 5.20 -5.17 -2.10
N PHE A 73 6.02 -4.88 -1.09
CA PHE A 73 5.98 -5.62 0.18
C PHE A 73 4.93 -4.99 1.10
N ILE A 74 3.93 -5.76 1.49
CA ILE A 74 2.84 -5.31 2.36
C ILE A 74 3.30 -5.42 3.81
N HIS A 75 3.59 -4.27 4.43
CA HIS A 75 4.12 -4.19 5.79
C HIS A 75 3.01 -4.16 6.85
N HIS A 76 1.93 -3.40 6.59
CA HIS A 76 0.73 -3.37 7.44
C HIS A 76 -0.51 -3.35 6.58
N LEU A 77 -1.56 -4.03 7.07
CA LEU A 77 -2.83 -4.12 6.36
C LEU A 77 -4.07 -4.05 7.28
N PRO A 78 -4.31 -2.98 8.07
CA PRO A 78 -5.53 -2.85 8.87
C PRO A 78 -6.82 -2.98 8.04
N VAL A 79 -7.84 -3.63 8.60
CA VAL A 79 -9.17 -3.90 7.99
C VAL A 79 -10.31 -3.72 9.00
N ASP A 80 -11.54 -3.51 8.51
CA ASP A 80 -12.74 -3.33 9.34
C ASP A 80 -13.71 -4.52 9.35
N GLN A 81 -13.29 -5.69 8.86
CA GLN A 81 -14.12 -6.91 8.85
C GLN A 81 -13.35 -8.14 9.34
N ASP A 82 -13.88 -8.81 10.38
CA ASP A 82 -13.26 -9.96 11.06
C ASP A 82 -13.03 -11.15 10.12
N PHE A 83 -13.96 -11.43 9.20
CA PHE A 83 -13.81 -12.53 8.24
C PHE A 83 -12.59 -12.33 7.32
N THR A 84 -12.33 -11.09 6.93
CA THR A 84 -11.20 -10.74 6.05
C THR A 84 -9.87 -10.83 6.78
N LEU A 85 -9.86 -10.59 8.10
CA LEU A 85 -8.69 -10.74 8.96
C LEU A 85 -8.21 -12.19 8.94
N GLU A 86 -9.12 -13.12 9.24
CA GLU A 86 -8.77 -14.55 9.29
C GLU A 86 -8.39 -15.12 7.93
N ALA A 87 -9.15 -14.81 6.87
CA ALA A 87 -8.85 -15.31 5.53
C ALA A 87 -7.52 -14.74 5.00
N GLY A 88 -7.29 -13.43 5.19
CA GLY A 88 -6.07 -12.74 4.77
C GLY A 88 -4.80 -13.28 5.44
N GLN A 89 -4.86 -13.52 6.74
CA GLN A 89 -3.75 -14.08 7.51
C GLN A 89 -3.53 -15.56 7.19
N LYS A 90 -4.59 -16.39 7.17
CA LYS A 90 -4.45 -17.84 7.00
C LYS A 90 -4.05 -18.25 5.58
N ILE A 91 -4.60 -17.59 4.55
CA ILE A 91 -4.39 -17.99 3.14
C ILE A 91 -3.12 -17.36 2.58
N TRP A 92 -2.93 -16.06 2.78
CA TRP A 92 -1.84 -15.32 2.15
C TRP A 92 -0.75 -14.89 3.13
N GLY A 93 -1.01 -14.85 4.43
CA GLY A 93 -0.05 -14.38 5.44
C GLY A 93 0.07 -12.86 5.48
N PHE A 94 -1.00 -12.12 5.16
CA PHE A 94 -0.99 -10.66 5.26
C PHE A 94 -1.03 -10.18 6.72
N PRO A 95 -0.28 -9.11 7.09
CA PRO A 95 -0.23 -8.58 8.45
C PRO A 95 -1.47 -7.72 8.76
N LYS A 96 -2.64 -8.36 8.72
CA LYS A 96 -3.93 -7.71 8.98
C LYS A 96 -4.16 -7.53 10.48
N ILE A 97 -4.74 -6.41 10.87
CA ILE A 97 -5.27 -6.13 12.21
C ILE A 97 -6.67 -5.52 12.08
N MET A 98 -7.46 -5.55 13.13
CA MET A 98 -8.74 -4.84 13.14
C MET A 98 -8.53 -3.34 13.32
N ALA A 99 -9.29 -2.55 12.56
CA ALA A 99 -9.27 -1.11 12.63
C ALA A 99 -10.61 -0.49 12.21
N ASP A 100 -10.89 0.69 12.76
CA ASP A 100 -12.05 1.49 12.43
C ASP A 100 -11.70 2.53 11.36
N PHE A 101 -12.61 2.71 10.40
CA PHE A 101 -12.44 3.62 9.28
C PHE A 101 -13.53 4.69 9.27
N THR A 102 -13.12 5.95 9.27
CA THR A 102 -14.02 7.08 9.02
C THR A 102 -13.72 7.66 7.65
N VAL A 103 -14.55 7.33 6.65
CA VAL A 103 -14.40 7.85 5.29
C VAL A 103 -15.20 9.15 5.13
N ARG A 104 -14.56 10.16 4.57
CA ARG A 104 -15.12 11.47 4.26
C ARG A 104 -15.08 11.70 2.76
N ASP A 105 -16.24 11.68 2.12
CA ASP A 105 -16.37 12.01 0.70
C ASP A 105 -17.17 13.31 0.57
N ALA A 106 -16.45 14.44 0.51
CA ALA A 106 -17.04 15.78 0.51
C ALA A 106 -16.58 16.55 -0.74
N GLY A 107 -17.23 16.27 -1.87
CA GLY A 107 -17.14 17.07 -3.10
C GLY A 107 -15.77 17.07 -3.78
N THR A 108 -14.90 18.00 -3.40
CA THR A 108 -13.55 18.17 -4.00
C THR A 108 -12.43 17.49 -3.24
N LEU A 109 -12.71 17.01 -2.02
CA LEU A 109 -11.79 16.29 -1.16
C LEU A 109 -12.37 14.92 -0.82
N PHE A 110 -11.52 13.91 -0.89
CA PHE A 110 -11.77 12.58 -0.35
C PHE A 110 -10.78 12.36 0.78
N GLY A 111 -11.23 11.92 1.94
CA GLY A 111 -10.32 11.63 3.04
C GLY A 111 -10.78 10.45 3.88
N PHE A 112 -9.86 9.93 4.69
CA PHE A 112 -10.17 8.89 5.65
C PHE A 112 -9.32 9.02 6.91
N ASP A 113 -9.86 8.50 8.01
CA ASP A 113 -9.09 8.18 9.21
C ASP A 113 -9.13 6.67 9.44
N VAL A 114 -8.02 6.12 9.91
CA VAL A 114 -7.89 4.73 10.33
C VAL A 114 -7.38 4.69 11.78
N ARG A 115 -8.07 3.94 12.64
CA ARG A 115 -7.77 3.81 14.08
C ARG A 115 -7.74 2.34 14.49
N GLU A 116 -6.86 1.98 15.42
CA GLU A 116 -6.99 0.72 16.18
C GLU A 116 -7.52 1.09 17.56
N GLY A 117 -8.78 0.75 17.85
CA GLY A 117 -9.49 1.24 19.03
C GLY A 117 -9.50 2.78 19.09
N ASP A 118 -9.08 3.33 20.23
CA ASP A 118 -9.04 4.77 20.46
C ASP A 118 -7.77 5.45 19.92
N GLU A 119 -6.86 4.74 19.27
CA GLU A 119 -5.61 5.32 18.77
C GLU A 119 -5.65 5.57 17.27
N LEU A 120 -5.43 6.83 16.87
CA LEU A 120 -5.30 7.18 15.46
C LEU A 120 -4.00 6.61 14.88
N ILE A 121 -4.10 5.87 13.77
CA ILE A 121 -2.96 5.43 12.97
C ILE A 121 -2.61 6.53 11.97
N ALA A 122 -3.54 6.82 11.05
CA ALA A 122 -3.33 7.79 9.99
C ALA A 122 -4.64 8.49 9.63
N SER A 123 -4.52 9.75 9.24
CA SER A 123 -5.58 10.56 8.65
C SER A 123 -5.06 11.15 7.35
N MET A 124 -5.77 10.93 6.26
CA MET A 124 -5.34 11.33 4.92
C MET A 124 -6.46 12.07 4.19
N ASP A 125 -6.17 13.27 3.68
CA ASP A 125 -7.08 14.01 2.79
C ASP A 125 -6.45 14.18 1.41
N PHE A 126 -7.16 13.73 0.38
CA PHE A 126 -6.75 13.72 -1.02
C PHE A 126 -7.45 14.82 -1.80
N ALA A 127 -6.67 15.59 -2.54
CA ALA A 127 -7.18 16.49 -3.56
C ALA A 127 -7.36 15.72 -4.88
N ARG A 128 -8.49 15.94 -5.57
CA ARG A 128 -8.83 15.22 -6.81
C ARG A 128 -7.77 15.37 -7.90
N GLY A 129 -7.25 14.25 -8.38
CA GLY A 129 -6.27 14.21 -9.48
C GLY A 129 -6.87 14.49 -10.86
N LEU A 130 -5.99 14.67 -11.84
CA LEU A 130 -6.35 14.76 -13.25
C LEU A 130 -6.56 13.35 -13.84
N PRO A 131 -7.50 13.16 -14.78
CA PRO A 131 -7.72 11.87 -15.41
C PRO A 131 -6.45 11.43 -16.17
N ALA A 132 -6.02 10.19 -15.92
CA ALA A 132 -4.96 9.58 -16.70
C ALA A 132 -5.49 9.12 -18.07
N PRO A 133 -4.69 9.17 -19.14
CA PRO A 133 -5.08 8.61 -20.43
C PRO A 133 -5.47 7.13 -20.31
N ALA A 134 -6.64 6.74 -20.83
CA ALA A 134 -7.16 5.37 -20.74
C ALA A 134 -6.19 4.29 -21.24
N ARG A 135 -5.29 4.66 -22.17
CA ARG A 135 -4.21 3.80 -22.68
C ARG A 135 -3.26 3.30 -21.58
N LEU A 136 -3.08 4.07 -20.50
CA LEU A 136 -2.23 3.69 -19.37
C LEU A 136 -2.88 2.63 -18.46
N THR A 137 -4.19 2.43 -18.59
CA THR A 137 -4.99 1.50 -17.77
C THR A 137 -5.62 0.39 -18.61
N ALA A 138 -5.35 0.34 -19.93
CA ALA A 138 -6.05 -0.51 -20.88
C ALA A 138 -5.67 -2.00 -20.80
N LYS A 139 -4.54 -2.34 -20.16
CA LYS A 139 -4.05 -3.72 -20.05
C LYS A 139 -4.05 -4.17 -18.60
N PRO A 140 -4.49 -5.40 -18.30
CA PRO A 140 -4.26 -6.02 -17.01
C PRO A 140 -2.78 -5.93 -16.65
N ARG A 141 -2.51 -5.67 -15.37
CA ARG A 141 -1.15 -5.67 -14.83
C ARG A 141 -1.05 -6.79 -13.82
N THR A 142 -0.21 -7.78 -14.14
CA THR A 142 0.31 -8.69 -13.12
C THR A 142 1.34 -7.91 -12.32
N LEU A 143 1.08 -7.75 -11.03
CA LEU A 143 2.05 -7.23 -10.09
C LEU A 143 2.47 -8.38 -9.17
N GLN A 144 3.56 -8.19 -8.46
CA GLN A 144 3.98 -9.09 -7.39
C GLN A 144 3.77 -8.36 -6.07
N ALA A 145 2.99 -8.95 -5.18
CA ALA A 145 2.93 -8.55 -3.80
C ALA A 145 3.79 -9.53 -2.98
N TYR A 146 4.52 -9.01 -2.00
CA TYR A 146 5.21 -9.81 -1.02
C TYR A 146 4.59 -9.59 0.35
N THR A 147 4.58 -10.65 1.14
CA THR A 147 4.14 -10.60 2.54
C THR A 147 5.02 -11.50 3.39
N PHE A 148 4.96 -11.32 4.71
CA PHE A 148 5.77 -12.07 5.66
C PHE A 148 4.90 -12.53 6.82
N ALA A 149 4.90 -13.83 7.07
CA ALA A 149 4.21 -14.44 8.19
C ALA A 149 4.96 -15.71 8.64
N ASP A 150 4.90 -16.03 9.93
CA ASP A 150 5.50 -17.25 10.49
C ASP A 150 7.00 -17.42 10.20
N GLY A 151 7.74 -16.32 10.08
CA GLY A 151 9.17 -16.35 9.76
C GLY A 151 9.49 -16.50 8.27
N THR A 152 8.48 -16.58 7.40
CA THR A 152 8.66 -16.86 5.97
C THR A 152 8.08 -15.77 5.08
N THR A 153 8.88 -15.33 4.12
CA THR A 153 8.44 -14.44 3.04
C THR A 153 7.68 -15.24 2.00
N ARG A 154 6.55 -14.69 1.56
CA ARG A 154 5.70 -15.27 0.52
C ARG A 154 5.53 -14.29 -0.61
N GLU A 155 5.55 -14.81 -1.82
CA GLU A 155 5.14 -14.11 -3.04
C GLU A 155 3.68 -14.41 -3.32
N VAL A 156 2.89 -13.37 -3.57
CA VAL A 156 1.49 -13.47 -3.95
C VAL A 156 1.34 -12.82 -5.34
N PRO A 157 1.17 -13.63 -6.41
CA PRO A 157 0.84 -13.10 -7.71
C PRO A 157 -0.58 -12.54 -7.67
N TRP A 158 -0.76 -11.33 -8.19
CA TRP A 158 -2.07 -10.71 -8.32
C TRP A 158 -2.18 -10.01 -9.67
N GLU A 159 -3.32 -10.23 -10.32
CA GLU A 159 -3.68 -9.54 -11.56
C GLU A 159 -4.69 -8.45 -11.23
N MET A 160 -4.43 -7.24 -11.73
CA MET A 160 -5.35 -6.13 -11.58
C MET A 160 -5.73 -5.50 -12.91
N ARG A 161 -7.01 -5.18 -13.05
CA ARG A 161 -7.54 -4.29 -14.10
C ARG A 161 -8.09 -3.05 -13.43
N VAL A 162 -7.56 -1.89 -13.81
CA VAL A 162 -7.92 -0.59 -13.22
C VAL A 162 -8.66 0.27 -14.23
N SER A 163 -9.67 1.02 -13.80
CA SER A 163 -10.34 2.03 -14.63
C SER A 163 -10.63 3.32 -13.86
N GLY A 164 -10.73 4.44 -14.58
CA GLY A 164 -10.97 5.75 -13.99
C GLY A 164 -9.80 6.29 -13.16
N LEU A 165 -8.55 5.89 -13.48
CA LEU A 165 -7.35 6.40 -12.81
C LEU A 165 -7.27 7.92 -12.90
N ARG A 166 -7.09 8.56 -11.74
CA ARG A 166 -6.77 9.97 -11.61
C ARG A 166 -5.51 10.12 -10.77
N GLY A 167 -4.65 11.06 -11.12
CA GLY A 167 -3.39 11.26 -10.41
C GLY A 167 -2.89 12.68 -10.43
N ARG A 168 -2.01 13.01 -9.50
CA ARG A 168 -1.27 14.28 -9.47
C ARG A 168 -0.01 14.20 -8.59
N PRO A 169 1.00 15.04 -8.86
CA PRO A 169 2.07 15.29 -7.90
C PRO A 169 1.53 15.87 -6.59
N GLY A 170 2.04 15.39 -5.44
CA GLY A 170 1.53 15.82 -4.13
C GLY A 170 0.06 15.45 -3.93
N GLY A 171 -0.77 16.40 -3.51
CA GLY A 171 -2.22 16.23 -3.48
C GLY A 171 -2.76 15.33 -2.37
N VAL A 172 -1.99 15.11 -1.31
CA VAL A 172 -2.46 14.45 -0.09
C VAL A 172 -1.85 15.10 1.13
N THR A 173 -2.67 15.35 2.14
CA THR A 173 -2.25 15.78 3.49
C THR A 173 -2.33 14.56 4.41
N LEU A 174 -1.20 14.15 4.97
CA LEU A 174 -1.10 13.05 5.93
C LEU A 174 -0.91 13.61 7.34
N ARG A 175 -1.70 13.11 8.28
CA ARG A 175 -1.54 13.32 9.73
C ARG A 175 -1.41 11.94 10.39
N LEU A 176 -0.55 11.84 11.40
CA LEU A 176 -0.22 10.61 12.11
C LEU A 176 -0.64 10.74 13.57
N GLY A 177 -1.31 9.73 14.13
CA GLY A 177 -1.72 9.70 15.55
C GLY A 177 -0.74 8.93 16.43
N SER A 178 -1.07 8.64 17.68
CA SER A 178 -0.13 8.07 18.66
C SER A 178 0.13 6.55 18.52
N HIS A 179 -0.54 5.87 17.59
CA HIS A 179 -0.41 4.42 17.45
C HIS A 179 1.00 3.97 17.01
N ARG A 180 1.42 2.75 17.38
CA ARG A 180 2.73 2.17 16.99
C ARG A 180 2.99 2.19 15.47
N TYR A 181 1.97 1.92 14.64
CA TYR A 181 2.11 1.99 13.17
C TYR A 181 2.38 3.42 12.71
N ALA A 182 1.85 4.40 13.42
CA ALA A 182 2.14 5.80 13.15
C ALA A 182 3.58 6.16 13.53
N ASP A 183 4.13 5.59 14.61
CA ASP A 183 5.56 5.74 14.98
C ASP A 183 6.50 5.15 13.93
N GLU A 184 6.14 3.99 13.38
CA GLU A 184 6.87 3.39 12.28
C GLU A 184 6.83 4.28 11.02
N LEU A 185 5.68 4.86 10.68
CA LEU A 185 5.58 5.85 9.62
C LEU A 185 6.41 7.12 9.92
N ARG A 186 6.46 7.58 11.18
CA ARG A 186 7.33 8.70 11.60
C ARG A 186 8.80 8.36 11.43
N SER A 187 9.22 7.12 11.68
CA SER A 187 10.61 6.67 11.51
C SER A 187 11.10 6.80 10.05
N LEU A 188 10.18 6.80 9.08
CA LEU A 188 10.45 7.08 7.67
C LEU A 188 10.55 8.58 7.32
N GLY A 189 10.37 9.45 8.32
CA GLY A 189 10.28 10.89 8.19
C GLY A 189 8.94 11.37 7.64
N LEU A 190 7.83 10.70 7.97
CA LEU A 190 6.47 11.16 7.70
C LEU A 190 5.91 11.92 8.93
N PRO A 191 4.95 12.85 8.75
CA PRO A 191 4.38 13.29 7.48
C PRO A 191 5.29 14.25 6.71
N LYS A 192 5.17 14.23 5.38
CA LYS A 192 5.80 15.20 4.46
C LYS A 192 5.04 15.23 3.15
N LYS A 193 5.44 16.10 2.24
CA LYS A 193 4.84 16.18 0.90
C LYS A 193 4.97 14.85 0.17
N ALA A 194 3.83 14.29 -0.25
CA ALA A 194 3.82 13.12 -1.14
C ALA A 194 4.46 13.47 -2.49
N MET A 195 5.15 12.50 -3.10
CA MET A 195 5.61 12.68 -4.48
C MET A 195 4.43 12.58 -5.46
N PHE A 196 3.46 11.72 -5.15
CA PHE A 196 2.30 11.46 -5.99
C PHE A 196 1.13 10.94 -5.15
N SER A 197 -0.08 11.37 -5.51
CA SER A 197 -1.33 10.80 -5.04
C SER A 197 -2.24 10.50 -6.24
N GLY A 198 -3.18 9.59 -6.03
CA GLY A 198 -4.14 9.22 -7.05
C GLY A 198 -5.30 8.44 -6.48
N SER A 199 -6.33 8.28 -7.30
CA SER A 199 -7.51 7.48 -7.03
C SER A 199 -7.82 6.64 -8.25
N VAL A 200 -8.42 5.48 -8.04
CA VAL A 200 -8.93 4.61 -9.10
C VAL A 200 -10.42 4.44 -8.86
N ALA A 201 -11.23 4.53 -9.90
CA ALA A 201 -12.68 4.40 -9.77
C ALA A 201 -13.10 2.94 -9.58
N ASN A 202 -12.51 2.03 -10.36
CA ASN A 202 -12.76 0.60 -10.23
C ASN A 202 -11.46 -0.18 -10.33
N VAL A 203 -11.34 -1.20 -9.49
CA VAL A 203 -10.28 -2.19 -9.58
C VAL A 203 -10.90 -3.57 -9.54
N GLU A 204 -10.65 -4.37 -10.56
CA GLU A 204 -10.92 -5.80 -10.57
C GLU A 204 -9.60 -6.50 -10.24
N MET A 205 -9.60 -7.39 -9.24
CA MET A 205 -8.41 -8.07 -8.76
C MET A 205 -8.64 -9.57 -8.64
N THR A 206 -7.65 -10.34 -9.05
CA THR A 206 -7.59 -11.79 -8.79
C THR A 206 -6.27 -12.09 -8.08
N PHE A 207 -6.35 -12.78 -6.94
CA PHE A 207 -5.19 -13.26 -6.20
C PHE A 207 -4.92 -14.72 -6.54
N GLY A 208 -3.67 -15.06 -6.84
CA GLY A 208 -3.23 -16.43 -6.92
C GLY A 208 -2.79 -16.97 -5.55
N ASP A 209 -2.30 -18.21 -5.57
CA ASP A 209 -1.78 -18.87 -4.37
C ASP A 209 -0.48 -18.22 -3.87
N ALA A 210 -0.33 -18.13 -2.56
CA ALA A 210 0.89 -17.64 -1.93
C ALA A 210 2.01 -18.71 -2.01
N VAL A 211 3.17 -18.31 -2.52
CA VAL A 211 4.33 -19.20 -2.67
C VAL A 211 5.44 -18.76 -1.71
N GLN A 212 5.91 -19.65 -0.85
CA GLN A 212 7.05 -19.38 0.05
C GLN A 212 8.34 -19.22 -0.77
N ILE A 213 9.20 -18.26 -0.39
CA ILE A 213 10.43 -17.94 -1.13
C ILE A 213 11.68 -17.86 -0.26
#